data_AF-A0A163KCA8-F1
#
_entry.id   AF-A0A163KCA8-F1
#
_cell.length_a   1.000
_cell.length_b   1.000
_cell.length_c   1.000
_cell.angle_alpha   90.00
_cell.angle_beta   90.00
_cell.angle_gamma   90.00
#
_symmetry.space_group_name_H-M   'P 1'
#
loop_
_entity.id
_entity.type
_entity.pdbx_description
1 polymer ?
#
loop_
_entity_poly.entity_id
_entity_poly.type
_entity_poly.pdbx_seq_one_letter_code
_entity_poly.pdbx_strand_id
1 'polypeptide(L)'
;MEDYYMVLGVAPSATPELITRAYKQLALKLHPDRNTNQDATQAFQLLSRAYETLRDEIKRREYDRIFPSIKRDYAFPRNTQTPRPFPTSTPQSEALSEAAQIAALNKSKQERAARWKINKSVLDSSIFDLQRQISRVEQEIKNLNNIAATEAAVERQKNSWGTWLLSPIIKHAEESDEDKARKDREKQERRIEKDMKERRLETMQTDMRGREARLKQAKSEADAAIMSDDEKIRNIQAKTRARELQKQRERARVEREKMEEIRRQQQEQRVKCEQEVAEVLRKQMRNIEGTAKPERIERTTHNLVQTLTGPSIHPVATTAPVATSAGGRKCKVVQHVHGVARFGPTCCSVRRVVMGWRVQNVKLTYGRGSIEVPRGRFLRGRGLPVQITITMTTTEH
;
A
#
# COMPACT_ATOMS: atom_id res chain seq x y z
N MET A 1 -47.51 4.32 12.29
CA MET A 1 -46.26 4.86 11.73
C MET A 1 -45.58 3.71 11.00
N GLU A 2 -45.36 3.82 9.70
CA GLU A 2 -44.94 2.68 8.88
C GLU A 2 -43.47 2.80 8.49
N ASP A 3 -42.73 1.71 8.64
CA ASP A 3 -41.30 1.68 8.33
C ASP A 3 -41.07 1.35 6.85
N TYR A 4 -40.64 2.35 6.08
CA TYR A 4 -40.40 2.20 4.65
C TYR A 4 -39.31 1.19 4.30
N TYR A 5 -38.35 0.94 5.20
CA TYR A 5 -37.33 -0.08 4.99
C TYR A 5 -37.93 -1.49 5.13
N MET A 6 -38.84 -1.70 6.10
CA MET A 6 -39.60 -2.94 6.23
C MET A 6 -40.56 -3.16 5.06
N VAL A 7 -41.25 -2.12 4.63
CA VAL A 7 -42.20 -2.19 3.50
C VAL A 7 -41.51 -2.67 2.22
N LEU A 8 -40.29 -2.21 1.96
CA LEU A 8 -39.48 -2.69 0.82
C LEU A 8 -38.70 -3.97 1.13
N GLY A 9 -38.63 -4.41 2.38
CA GLY A 9 -37.85 -5.58 2.80
C GLY A 9 -36.34 -5.39 2.64
N VAL A 10 -35.85 -4.16 2.78
CA VAL A 10 -34.45 -3.79 2.55
C VAL A 10 -33.82 -3.23 3.82
N ALA A 11 -32.52 -3.48 4.01
CA ALA A 11 -31.80 -2.91 5.15
C ALA A 11 -31.66 -1.37 5.02
N PRO A 12 -31.54 -0.62 6.12
CA PRO A 12 -31.24 0.82 6.08
C PRO A 12 -29.95 1.16 5.34
N SER A 13 -29.02 0.21 5.21
CA SER A 13 -27.77 0.33 4.45
C SER A 13 -27.91 -0.04 2.96
N ALA A 14 -29.11 -0.29 2.46
CA ALA A 14 -29.34 -0.71 1.09
C ALA A 14 -28.93 0.36 0.07
N THR A 15 -28.32 -0.08 -1.04
CA THR A 15 -27.99 0.76 -2.19
C THR A 15 -29.26 1.13 -2.98
N PRO A 16 -29.27 2.27 -3.71
CA PRO A 16 -30.43 2.69 -4.51
C PRO A 16 -30.84 1.65 -5.57
N GLU A 17 -29.87 0.90 -6.08
CA GLU A 17 -30.09 -0.22 -7.01
C GLU A 17 -30.89 -1.36 -6.34
N LEU A 18 -30.56 -1.69 -5.09
CA LEU A 18 -31.23 -2.74 -4.33
C LEU A 18 -32.65 -2.33 -3.93
N ILE A 19 -32.84 -1.06 -3.56
CA ILE A 19 -34.16 -0.45 -3.30
C ILE A 19 -35.04 -0.54 -4.55
N THR A 20 -34.50 -0.19 -5.72
CA THR A 20 -35.23 -0.26 -7.00
C THR A 20 -35.56 -1.70 -7.39
N ARG A 21 -34.64 -2.64 -7.15
CA ARG A 21 -34.87 -4.06 -7.43
C ARG A 21 -35.97 -4.65 -6.52
N ALA A 22 -35.92 -4.35 -5.22
CA ALA A 22 -36.91 -4.81 -4.26
C ALA A 22 -38.31 -4.25 -4.58
N TYR A 23 -38.40 -2.96 -4.89
CA TYR A 23 -39.64 -2.33 -5.35
C TYR A 23 -40.23 -3.04 -6.57
N LYS A 24 -39.43 -3.28 -7.62
CA LYS A 24 -39.91 -3.98 -8.83
C LYS A 24 -40.45 -5.39 -8.53
N GLN A 25 -39.78 -6.13 -7.63
CA GLN A 25 -40.21 -7.46 -7.24
C GLN A 25 -41.52 -7.44 -6.43
N LEU A 26 -41.67 -6.49 -5.51
CA LEU A 26 -42.87 -6.36 -4.68
C LEU A 26 -44.04 -5.78 -5.47
N ALA A 27 -43.79 -4.84 -6.37
CA ALA A 27 -44.81 -4.23 -7.23
C ALA A 27 -45.49 -5.27 -8.13
N LEU A 28 -44.74 -6.25 -8.64
CA LEU A 28 -45.32 -7.36 -9.42
C LEU A 28 -46.20 -8.30 -8.57
N LYS A 29 -45.89 -8.45 -7.28
CA LYS A 29 -46.64 -9.30 -6.34
C LYS A 29 -47.88 -8.61 -5.76
N LEU A 30 -47.78 -7.30 -5.56
CA LEU A 30 -48.82 -6.47 -4.94
C LEU A 30 -49.64 -5.68 -5.96
N HIS A 31 -49.47 -5.92 -7.26
CA HIS A 31 -50.22 -5.22 -8.30
C HIS A 31 -51.73 -5.54 -8.16
N PRO A 32 -52.61 -4.53 -8.11
CA PRO A 32 -54.05 -4.73 -7.86
C PRO A 32 -54.75 -5.55 -8.96
N ASP A 33 -54.21 -5.56 -10.18
CA ASP A 33 -54.72 -6.38 -11.29
C ASP A 33 -54.42 -7.89 -11.13
N ARG A 34 -53.37 -8.24 -10.37
CA ARG A 34 -52.91 -9.64 -10.20
C ARG A 34 -53.19 -10.21 -8.81
N ASN A 35 -53.58 -9.35 -7.87
CA ASN A 35 -53.81 -9.70 -6.48
C ASN A 35 -55.23 -9.27 -6.09
N THR A 36 -56.15 -10.23 -5.98
CA THR A 36 -57.58 -10.04 -5.69
C THR A 36 -57.89 -9.82 -4.20
N ASN A 37 -56.87 -9.66 -3.36
CA ASN A 37 -57.08 -9.35 -1.94
C ASN A 37 -57.60 -7.92 -1.76
N GLN A 38 -58.53 -7.74 -0.81
CA GLN A 38 -59.20 -6.45 -0.54
C GLN A 38 -58.20 -5.32 -0.14
N ASP A 39 -57.02 -5.69 0.37
CA ASP A 39 -55.99 -4.74 0.82
C ASP A 39 -54.89 -4.46 -0.22
N ALA A 40 -54.95 -5.06 -1.41
CA ALA A 40 -53.90 -4.96 -2.43
C ALA A 40 -53.64 -3.50 -2.86
N THR A 41 -54.69 -2.69 -3.00
CA THR A 41 -54.59 -1.27 -3.35
C THR A 41 -53.87 -0.46 -2.27
N GLN A 42 -54.18 -0.69 -0.99
CA GLN A 42 -53.54 0.02 0.12
C GLN A 42 -52.07 -0.39 0.27
N ALA A 43 -51.78 -1.69 0.17
CA ALA A 43 -50.42 -2.21 0.20
C ALA A 43 -49.56 -1.66 -0.96
N PHE A 44 -50.13 -1.54 -2.17
CA PHE A 44 -49.43 -0.97 -3.32
C PHE A 44 -49.16 0.54 -3.16
N GLN A 45 -50.10 1.30 -2.61
CA GLN A 45 -49.91 2.71 -2.30
C GLN A 45 -48.80 2.92 -1.27
N LEU A 46 -48.77 2.08 -0.23
CA LEU A 46 -47.72 2.10 0.78
C LEU A 46 -46.34 1.76 0.19
N LEU A 47 -46.28 0.71 -0.63
CA LEU A 47 -45.07 0.33 -1.36
C LEU A 47 -44.54 1.48 -2.23
N SER A 48 -45.44 2.19 -2.92
CA SER A 48 -45.09 3.32 -3.78
C SER A 48 -44.53 4.50 -2.98
N ARG A 49 -45.17 4.87 -1.86
CA ARG A 49 -44.70 5.94 -0.96
C ARG A 49 -43.33 5.62 -0.35
N ALA A 50 -43.12 4.36 0.06
CA ALA A 50 -41.83 3.90 0.57
C ALA A 50 -40.72 4.03 -0.49
N TYR A 51 -40.99 3.61 -1.73
CA TYR A 51 -40.05 3.73 -2.84
C TYR A 51 -39.72 5.18 -3.19
N GLU A 52 -40.71 6.06 -3.29
CA GLU A 52 -40.51 7.48 -3.61
C GLU A 52 -39.66 8.21 -2.57
N THR A 53 -39.82 7.86 -1.30
CA THR A 53 -39.06 8.45 -0.20
C THR A 53 -37.63 7.90 -0.16
N LEU A 54 -37.46 6.59 -0.34
CA LEU A 54 -36.15 5.94 -0.20
C LEU A 54 -35.28 5.98 -1.46
N ARG A 55 -35.86 6.22 -2.65
CA ARG A 55 -35.09 6.34 -3.91
C ARG A 55 -34.36 7.67 -4.03
N ASP A 56 -34.91 8.73 -3.43
CA ASP A 56 -34.34 10.08 -3.46
C ASP A 56 -33.46 10.26 -2.22
N GLU A 57 -32.17 10.49 -2.46
CA GLU A 57 -31.17 10.62 -1.41
C GLU A 57 -31.47 11.76 -0.43
N ILE A 58 -32.09 12.86 -0.89
CA ILE A 58 -32.45 14.00 -0.03
C ILE A 58 -33.62 13.61 0.87
N LYS A 59 -34.66 13.01 0.29
CA LYS A 59 -35.85 12.57 1.05
C LYS A 59 -35.52 11.44 2.01
N ARG A 60 -34.64 10.52 1.63
CA ARG A 60 -34.15 9.43 2.47
C ARG A 60 -33.38 9.96 3.68
N ARG A 61 -32.53 10.99 3.50
CA ARG A 61 -31.82 11.62 4.61
C ARG A 61 -32.75 12.34 5.57
N GLU A 62 -33.76 13.03 5.06
CA GLU A 62 -34.76 13.69 5.91
C GLU A 62 -35.58 12.66 6.68
N TYR A 63 -36.01 11.58 6.02
CA TYR A 63 -36.68 10.44 6.67
C TYR A 63 -35.80 9.82 7.77
N ASP A 64 -34.53 9.55 7.49
CA ASP A 64 -33.57 9.02 8.45
C ASP A 64 -33.31 9.98 9.64
N ARG A 65 -33.41 11.30 9.42
CA ARG A 65 -33.21 12.34 10.44
C ARG A 65 -34.41 12.43 11.39
N ILE A 66 -35.61 12.33 10.85
CA ILE A 66 -36.86 12.40 11.63
C ILE A 66 -37.08 11.09 12.39
N PHE A 67 -36.62 9.94 11.87
CA PHE A 67 -36.87 8.61 12.46
C PHE A 67 -35.58 7.83 12.81
N PRO A 68 -34.74 8.32 13.74
CA PRO A 68 -33.49 7.65 14.12
C PRO A 68 -33.69 6.35 14.93
N SER A 69 -34.85 6.18 15.59
CA SER A 69 -35.18 4.98 16.38
C SER A 69 -35.32 3.71 15.53
N ILE A 70 -35.73 3.87 14.27
CA ILE A 70 -35.89 2.77 13.30
C ILE A 70 -34.56 2.02 13.07
N LYS A 71 -33.40 2.65 13.28
CA LYS A 71 -32.09 1.98 13.10
C LYS A 71 -31.73 0.98 14.21
N ARG A 72 -32.42 0.98 15.36
CA ARG A 72 -32.04 0.16 16.53
C ARG A 72 -32.64 -1.24 16.53
N ASP A 73 -33.76 -1.47 15.85
CA ASP A 73 -34.52 -2.72 15.96
C ASP A 73 -34.23 -3.75 14.85
N TYR A 74 -33.38 -3.42 13.87
CA TYR A 74 -32.96 -4.33 12.80
C TYR A 74 -31.78 -5.23 13.19
N ALA A 75 -31.95 -6.01 14.26
CA ALA A 75 -31.23 -7.26 14.39
C ALA A 75 -31.94 -8.30 13.52
N PHE A 76 -31.58 -8.39 12.23
CA PHE A 76 -32.04 -9.50 11.40
C PHE A 76 -31.78 -10.81 12.16
N PRO A 77 -32.76 -11.71 12.31
CA PRO A 77 -32.50 -13.04 12.85
C PRO A 77 -31.50 -13.70 11.92
N ARG A 78 -30.26 -13.79 12.41
CA ARG A 78 -29.21 -14.59 11.79
C ARG A 78 -29.79 -16.00 11.75
N ASN A 79 -30.19 -16.43 10.54
CA ASN A 79 -30.66 -17.76 10.22
C ASN A 79 -29.98 -18.78 11.15
N THR A 80 -30.72 -19.27 12.14
CA THR A 80 -30.25 -20.31 13.07
C THR A 80 -30.20 -21.59 12.27
N GLN A 81 -29.15 -21.73 11.47
CA GLN A 81 -28.60 -23.03 11.21
C GLN A 81 -28.25 -23.60 12.58
N THR A 82 -28.99 -24.64 12.98
CA THR A 82 -28.55 -25.65 13.93
C THR A 82 -27.04 -25.80 13.84
N PRO A 83 -26.28 -25.83 14.95
CA PRO A 83 -24.84 -26.00 14.88
C PRO A 83 -24.54 -27.35 14.23
N ARG A 84 -24.31 -27.36 12.92
CA ARG A 84 -23.50 -28.41 12.31
C ARG A 84 -22.15 -28.30 13.01
N PRO A 85 -21.56 -29.43 13.46
CA PRO A 85 -20.17 -29.41 13.91
C PRO A 85 -19.37 -28.73 12.80
N PHE A 86 -18.66 -27.67 13.17
CA PHE A 86 -17.82 -26.91 12.25
C PHE A 86 -17.01 -27.91 11.41
N PRO A 87 -17.09 -27.89 10.07
CA PRO A 87 -16.04 -28.54 9.31
C PRO A 87 -14.77 -27.80 9.72
N THR A 88 -13.89 -28.50 10.41
CA THR A 88 -12.55 -28.02 10.76
C THR A 88 -11.98 -27.43 9.48
N SER A 89 -11.93 -26.10 9.38
CA SER A 89 -11.55 -25.42 8.17
C SER A 89 -10.13 -25.85 7.86
N THR A 90 -9.97 -26.67 6.83
CA THR A 90 -8.67 -27.18 6.45
C THR A 90 -7.78 -25.96 6.14
N PRO A 91 -6.49 -25.95 6.52
CA PRO A 91 -5.63 -24.78 6.39
C PRO A 91 -5.55 -24.18 4.97
N GLN A 92 -5.86 -24.98 3.93
CA GLN A 92 -5.97 -24.52 2.55
C GLN A 92 -7.21 -23.67 2.29
N SER A 93 -8.37 -23.96 2.90
CA SER A 93 -9.60 -23.17 2.72
C SER A 93 -9.49 -21.77 3.34
N GLU A 94 -8.80 -21.66 4.48
CA GLU A 94 -8.52 -20.37 5.13
C GLU A 94 -7.53 -19.52 4.34
N ALA A 95 -6.48 -20.14 3.78
CA ALA A 95 -5.50 -19.44 2.95
C ALA A 95 -6.13 -18.91 1.64
N LEU A 96 -7.04 -19.69 1.02
CA LEU A 96 -7.80 -19.25 -0.15
C LEU A 96 -8.78 -18.10 0.20
N SER A 97 -9.37 -18.14 1.41
CA SER A 97 -10.21 -17.05 1.91
C SER A 97 -9.42 -15.76 2.17
N GLU A 98 -8.23 -15.85 2.77
CA GLU A 98 -7.36 -14.68 3.03
C GLU A 98 -6.83 -14.06 1.73
N ALA A 99 -6.46 -14.89 0.75
CA ALA A 99 -6.07 -14.42 -0.57
C ALA A 99 -7.23 -13.70 -1.29
N ALA A 100 -8.45 -14.24 -1.18
CA ALA A 100 -9.65 -13.58 -1.69
C ALA A 100 -9.95 -12.25 -0.99
N GLN A 101 -9.75 -12.15 0.33
CA GLN A 101 -9.88 -10.90 1.08
C GLN A 101 -8.87 -9.84 0.62
N ILE A 102 -7.60 -10.23 0.43
CA ILE A 102 -6.57 -9.33 -0.10
C ILE A 102 -6.93 -8.86 -1.52
N ALA A 103 -7.40 -9.77 -2.37
CA ALA A 103 -7.85 -9.43 -3.73
C ALA A 103 -9.03 -8.45 -3.72
N ALA A 104 -10.01 -8.66 -2.84
CA ALA A 104 -11.14 -7.75 -2.66
C ALA A 104 -10.71 -6.35 -2.19
N LEU A 105 -9.77 -6.26 -1.24
CA LEU A 105 -9.20 -4.99 -0.79
C LEU A 105 -8.45 -4.27 -1.92
N ASN A 106 -7.65 -5.00 -2.70
CA ASN A 106 -6.96 -4.42 -3.86
C ASN A 106 -7.93 -3.93 -4.94
N LYS A 107 -9.01 -4.67 -5.19
CA LYS A 107 -10.08 -4.25 -6.11
C LYS A 107 -10.76 -2.97 -5.61
N SER A 108 -11.13 -2.91 -4.32
CA SER A 108 -11.67 -1.69 -3.68
C SER A 108 -10.73 -0.49 -3.87
N LYS A 109 -9.41 -0.67 -3.67
CA LYS A 109 -8.42 0.39 -3.90
C LYS A 109 -8.41 0.86 -5.35
N GLN A 110 -8.45 -0.04 -6.32
CA GLN A 110 -8.50 0.30 -7.75
C GLN A 110 -9.78 1.07 -8.11
N GLU A 111 -10.93 0.62 -7.61
CA GLU A 111 -12.22 1.29 -7.83
C GLU A 111 -12.21 2.70 -7.22
N ARG A 112 -11.67 2.87 -6.01
CA ARG A 112 -11.53 4.19 -5.37
C ARG A 112 -10.57 5.09 -6.14
N ALA A 113 -9.45 4.56 -6.63
CA ALA A 113 -8.52 5.31 -7.48
C ALA A 113 -9.18 5.74 -8.80
N ALA A 114 -10.02 4.89 -9.41
CA ALA A 114 -10.77 5.23 -10.61
C ALA A 114 -11.83 6.32 -10.33
N ARG A 115 -12.61 6.17 -9.25
CA ARG A 115 -13.59 7.18 -8.81
C ARG A 115 -12.92 8.53 -8.53
N TRP A 116 -11.77 8.52 -7.86
CA TRP A 116 -10.98 9.72 -7.61
C TRP A 116 -10.58 10.43 -8.90
N LYS A 117 -10.10 9.70 -9.92
CA LYS A 117 -9.74 10.30 -11.22
C LYS A 117 -10.92 11.04 -11.86
N ILE A 118 -12.11 10.45 -11.83
CA ILE A 118 -13.34 11.05 -12.38
C ILE A 118 -13.72 12.31 -11.57
N ASN A 119 -13.74 12.21 -10.24
CA ASN A 119 -14.08 13.35 -9.39
C ASN A 119 -13.09 14.51 -9.56
N LYS A 120 -11.79 14.18 -9.64
CA LYS A 120 -10.73 15.14 -9.91
C LYS A 120 -10.93 15.85 -11.24
N SER A 121 -11.21 15.13 -12.34
CA SER A 121 -11.41 15.79 -13.64
C SER A 121 -12.62 16.72 -13.66
N VAL A 122 -13.71 16.37 -12.95
CA VAL A 122 -14.89 17.22 -12.82
C VAL A 122 -14.56 18.51 -12.07
N LEU A 123 -13.90 18.39 -10.91
CA LEU A 123 -13.49 19.54 -10.12
C LEU A 123 -12.49 20.42 -10.87
N ASP A 124 -11.47 19.83 -11.50
CA ASP A 124 -10.45 20.54 -12.29
C ASP A 124 -11.10 21.33 -13.44
N SER A 125 -12.02 20.72 -14.21
CA SER A 125 -12.76 21.42 -15.27
C SER A 125 -13.55 22.61 -14.71
N SER A 126 -14.24 22.40 -13.59
CA SER A 126 -15.06 23.45 -12.97
C SER A 126 -14.20 24.61 -12.42
N ILE A 127 -12.99 24.32 -11.93
CA ILE A 127 -12.02 25.33 -11.46
C ILE A 127 -11.50 26.11 -12.67
N PHE A 128 -11.16 25.42 -13.75
CA PHE A 128 -10.70 26.05 -14.99
C PHE A 128 -11.75 27.01 -15.57
N ASP A 129 -13.02 26.60 -15.59
CA ASP A 129 -14.12 27.48 -16.05
C ASP A 129 -14.27 28.72 -15.17
N LEU A 130 -14.14 28.59 -13.85
CA LEU A 130 -14.15 29.74 -12.94
C LEU A 130 -12.96 30.66 -13.18
N GLN A 131 -11.75 30.10 -13.33
CA GLN A 131 -10.54 30.88 -13.63
C GLN A 131 -10.72 31.70 -14.92
N ARG A 132 -11.26 31.09 -15.98
CA ARG A 132 -11.57 31.78 -17.23
C ARG A 132 -12.56 32.92 -17.03
N GLN A 133 -13.62 32.72 -16.25
CA GLN A 133 -14.60 33.77 -15.99
C GLN A 133 -14.02 34.88 -15.11
N ILE A 134 -13.20 34.54 -14.10
CA ILE A 134 -12.46 35.49 -13.24
C ILE A 134 -11.60 36.40 -14.13
N SER A 135 -10.77 35.83 -15.00
CA SER A 135 -9.92 36.61 -15.91
C SER A 135 -10.72 37.53 -16.83
N ARG A 136 -11.92 37.11 -17.26
CA ARG A 136 -12.82 37.98 -18.05
C ARG A 136 -13.26 39.20 -17.25
N VAL A 137 -13.77 38.98 -16.03
CA VAL A 137 -14.26 40.08 -15.18
C VAL A 137 -13.11 41.01 -14.79
N GLU A 138 -11.93 40.48 -14.49
CA GLU A 138 -10.72 41.27 -14.22
C GLU A 138 -10.36 42.17 -15.41
N GLN A 139 -10.44 41.65 -16.64
CA GLN A 139 -10.20 42.43 -17.85
C GLN A 139 -11.26 43.52 -18.04
N GLU A 140 -12.53 43.24 -17.74
CA GLU A 140 -13.59 44.24 -17.78
C GLU A 140 -13.38 45.37 -16.76
N ILE A 141 -12.97 45.05 -15.52
CA ILE A 141 -12.60 46.04 -14.50
C ILE A 141 -11.41 46.87 -14.97
N LYS A 142 -10.40 46.23 -15.55
CA LYS A 142 -9.23 46.91 -16.12
C LYS A 142 -9.63 47.88 -17.23
N ASN A 143 -10.54 47.48 -18.12
CA ASN A 143 -11.05 48.34 -19.17
C ASN A 143 -11.77 49.58 -18.59
N LEU A 144 -12.64 49.40 -17.57
CA LEU A 144 -13.30 50.51 -16.87
C LEU A 144 -12.29 51.48 -16.24
N ASN A 145 -11.25 50.95 -15.58
CA ASN A 145 -10.18 51.76 -15.00
C ASN A 145 -9.39 52.54 -16.06
N ASN A 146 -9.11 51.92 -17.22
CA ASN A 146 -8.43 52.58 -18.33
C ASN A 146 -9.24 53.75 -18.86
N ILE A 147 -10.56 53.58 -19.07
CA ILE A 147 -11.44 54.67 -19.53
C ILE A 147 -11.40 55.82 -18.52
N ALA A 148 -11.58 55.53 -17.22
CA ALA A 148 -11.51 56.55 -16.18
C ALA A 148 -10.14 57.26 -16.13
N ALA A 149 -9.04 56.53 -16.36
CA ALA A 149 -7.70 57.10 -16.42
C ALA A 149 -7.50 58.01 -17.65
N THR A 150 -8.01 57.60 -18.81
CA THR A 150 -7.96 58.40 -20.04
C THR A 150 -8.74 59.70 -19.91
N GLU A 151 -9.94 59.66 -19.33
CA GLU A 151 -10.74 60.85 -19.06
C GLU A 151 -10.05 61.78 -18.07
N ALA A 152 -9.50 61.25 -16.98
CA ALA A 152 -8.75 62.04 -16.03
C ALA A 152 -7.50 62.69 -16.66
N ALA A 153 -6.85 62.03 -17.63
CA ALA A 153 -5.73 62.60 -18.37
C ALA A 153 -6.18 63.73 -19.31
N VAL A 154 -7.26 63.54 -20.05
CA VAL A 154 -7.86 64.59 -20.91
C VAL A 154 -8.28 65.80 -20.08
N GLU A 155 -8.92 65.56 -18.93
CA GLU A 155 -9.35 66.63 -18.03
C GLU A 155 -8.17 67.40 -17.44
N ARG A 156 -7.08 66.71 -17.07
CA ARG A 156 -5.82 67.38 -16.65
C ARG A 156 -5.21 68.21 -17.77
N GLN A 157 -5.26 67.74 -19.01
CA GLN A 157 -4.75 68.48 -20.17
C GLN A 157 -5.58 69.74 -20.42
N LYS A 158 -6.92 69.64 -20.32
CA LYS A 158 -7.82 70.80 -20.42
C LYS A 158 -7.55 71.83 -19.31
N ASN A 159 -7.35 71.37 -18.08
CA ASN A 159 -7.12 72.23 -16.91
C ASN A 159 -5.63 72.61 -16.71
N SER A 160 -4.81 72.47 -17.75
CA SER A 160 -3.39 72.82 -17.72
C SER A 160 -3.18 74.33 -17.91
N TRP A 161 -2.19 74.91 -17.23
CA TRP A 161 -1.83 76.32 -17.34
C TRP A 161 -1.51 76.76 -18.78
N GLY A 162 -0.91 75.88 -19.60
CA GLY A 162 -0.64 76.16 -21.01
C GLY A 162 -1.91 76.26 -21.87
N THR A 163 -2.95 75.49 -21.54
CA THR A 163 -4.26 75.57 -22.21
C THR A 163 -4.97 76.87 -21.84
N TRP A 164 -4.87 77.28 -20.57
CA TRP A 164 -5.38 78.56 -20.08
C TRP A 164 -4.68 79.77 -20.72
N LEU A 165 -3.35 79.73 -20.89
CA LEU A 165 -2.58 80.79 -21.56
C LEU A 165 -2.95 80.99 -23.04
N LEU A 166 -3.32 79.92 -23.75
CA LEU A 166 -3.71 79.95 -25.17
C LEU A 166 -5.23 80.15 -25.39
N SER A 167 -5.99 80.25 -24.30
CA SER A 167 -7.45 80.39 -24.28
C SER A 167 -8.02 81.56 -25.12
N PRO A 168 -7.38 82.75 -25.21
CA PRO A 168 -7.90 83.84 -26.04
C PRO A 168 -7.88 83.57 -27.56
N ILE A 169 -7.04 82.63 -28.01
CA ILE A 169 -6.83 82.32 -29.44
C ILE A 169 -7.63 81.06 -29.84
N ILE A 170 -7.84 80.14 -28.91
CA ILE A 170 -8.58 78.89 -29.13
C ILE A 170 -9.97 79.06 -28.52
N LYS A 171 -11.02 79.22 -29.35
CA LYS A 171 -12.41 79.17 -28.87
C LYS A 171 -12.65 77.84 -28.14
N HIS A 172 -12.77 77.87 -26.82
CA HIS A 172 -13.28 76.72 -26.09
C HIS A 172 -14.78 76.61 -26.36
N ALA A 173 -15.24 75.43 -26.77
CA ALA A 173 -16.65 75.12 -26.70
C ALA A 173 -17.03 75.11 -25.20
N GLU A 174 -17.79 76.12 -24.77
CA GLU A 174 -18.36 76.16 -23.42
C GLU A 174 -19.24 74.92 -23.26
N GLU A 175 -18.85 74.03 -22.36
CA GLU A 175 -19.61 72.81 -22.09
C GLU A 175 -20.88 73.21 -21.36
N SER A 176 -22.06 72.85 -21.88
CA SER A 176 -23.33 73.19 -21.24
C SER A 176 -23.41 72.55 -19.85
N ASP A 177 -24.10 73.19 -18.91
CA ASP A 177 -24.40 72.61 -17.58
C ASP A 177 -25.08 71.24 -17.71
N GLU A 178 -25.89 71.05 -18.75
CA GLU A 178 -26.51 69.77 -19.09
C GLU A 178 -25.50 68.70 -19.52
N ASP A 179 -24.46 69.08 -20.27
CA ASP A 179 -23.40 68.17 -20.72
C ASP A 179 -22.52 67.72 -19.54
N LYS A 180 -22.21 68.64 -18.63
CA LYS A 180 -21.49 68.34 -17.39
C LYS A 180 -22.29 67.37 -16.52
N ALA A 181 -23.58 67.64 -16.33
CA ALA A 181 -24.48 66.76 -15.59
C ALA A 181 -24.57 65.36 -16.22
N ARG A 182 -24.59 65.26 -17.55
CA ARG A 182 -24.57 63.98 -18.27
C ARG A 182 -23.27 63.21 -18.01
N LYS A 183 -22.11 63.84 -18.16
CA LYS A 183 -20.81 63.20 -17.92
C LYS A 183 -20.64 62.75 -16.47
N ASP A 184 -21.15 63.51 -15.52
CA ASP A 184 -21.08 63.14 -14.11
C ASP A 184 -21.97 61.94 -13.79
N ARG A 185 -23.15 61.82 -14.43
CA ARG A 185 -23.96 60.58 -14.37
C ARG A 185 -23.24 59.39 -14.96
N GLU A 186 -22.63 59.52 -16.14
CA GLU A 186 -21.86 58.44 -16.79
C GLU A 186 -20.64 57.99 -15.95
N LYS A 187 -19.96 58.92 -15.26
CA LYS A 187 -18.90 58.58 -14.30
C LYS A 187 -19.46 57.81 -13.11
N GLN A 188 -20.61 58.24 -12.58
CA GLN A 188 -21.26 57.56 -11.47
C GLN A 188 -21.70 56.14 -11.85
N GLU A 189 -22.33 55.97 -13.02
CA GLU A 189 -22.75 54.65 -13.53
C GLU A 189 -21.57 53.70 -13.69
N ARG A 190 -20.43 54.17 -14.23
CA ARG A 190 -19.22 53.33 -14.35
C ARG A 190 -18.60 52.95 -13.02
N ARG A 191 -18.64 53.83 -12.03
CA ARG A 191 -18.23 53.51 -10.65
C ARG A 191 -19.11 52.41 -10.08
N ILE A 192 -20.43 52.53 -10.25
CA ILE A 192 -21.39 51.51 -9.82
C ILE A 192 -21.14 50.18 -10.57
N GLU A 193 -20.91 50.21 -11.87
CA GLU A 193 -20.62 49.02 -12.68
C GLU A 193 -19.33 48.32 -12.21
N LYS A 194 -18.27 49.10 -11.97
CA LYS A 194 -17.00 48.60 -11.43
C LYS A 194 -17.22 47.93 -10.07
N ASP A 195 -17.88 48.60 -9.13
CA ASP A 195 -18.15 48.07 -7.79
C ASP A 195 -18.98 46.76 -7.85
N MET A 196 -19.94 46.68 -8.77
CA MET A 196 -20.72 45.44 -9.01
C MET A 196 -19.83 44.30 -9.53
N LYS A 197 -18.91 44.59 -10.46
CA LYS A 197 -17.97 43.60 -11.01
C LYS A 197 -16.94 43.15 -9.98
N GLU A 198 -16.44 44.06 -9.14
CA GLU A 198 -15.52 43.73 -8.05
C GLU A 198 -16.18 42.78 -7.03
N ARG A 199 -17.43 43.05 -6.62
CA ARG A 199 -18.18 42.12 -5.76
C ARG A 199 -18.41 40.75 -6.41
N ARG A 200 -18.70 40.73 -7.71
CA ARG A 200 -18.85 39.49 -8.47
C ARG A 200 -17.52 38.72 -8.51
N LEU A 201 -16.41 39.42 -8.74
CA LEU A 201 -15.06 38.86 -8.75
C LEU A 201 -14.73 38.21 -7.40
N GLU A 202 -14.98 38.90 -6.29
CA GLU A 202 -14.80 38.35 -4.94
C GLU A 202 -15.63 37.07 -4.72
N THR A 203 -16.89 37.08 -5.15
CA THR A 203 -17.78 35.91 -5.08
C THR A 203 -17.21 34.72 -5.89
N MET A 204 -16.68 34.98 -7.08
CA MET A 204 -16.10 33.92 -7.91
C MET A 204 -14.77 33.40 -7.35
N GLN A 205 -13.94 34.28 -6.79
CA GLN A 205 -12.70 33.89 -6.12
C GLN A 205 -12.95 33.05 -4.86
N THR A 206 -14.00 33.38 -4.09
CA THR A 206 -14.40 32.56 -2.92
C THR A 206 -14.91 31.19 -3.35
N ASP A 207 -15.75 31.10 -4.40
CA ASP A 207 -16.20 29.81 -4.95
C ASP A 207 -15.01 28.97 -5.45
N MET A 208 -14.07 29.59 -6.18
CA MET A 208 -12.86 28.91 -6.66
C MET A 208 -12.04 28.33 -5.48
N ARG A 209 -11.76 29.13 -4.45
CA ARG A 209 -11.08 28.65 -3.23
C ARG A 209 -11.85 27.51 -2.56
N GLY A 210 -13.18 27.59 -2.54
CA GLY A 210 -14.05 26.52 -2.04
C GLY A 210 -13.91 25.22 -2.83
N ARG A 211 -13.84 25.29 -4.17
CA ARG A 211 -13.65 24.12 -5.03
C ARG A 211 -12.25 23.51 -4.89
N GLU A 212 -11.21 24.34 -4.80
CA GLU A 212 -9.84 23.88 -4.51
C GLU A 212 -9.74 23.18 -3.16
N ALA A 213 -10.40 23.72 -2.13
CA ALA A 213 -10.48 23.09 -0.82
C ALA A 213 -11.20 21.73 -0.88
N ARG A 214 -12.33 21.63 -1.61
CA ARG A 214 -13.03 20.35 -1.83
C ARG A 214 -12.14 19.34 -2.56
N LEU A 215 -11.38 19.77 -3.57
CA LEU A 215 -10.44 18.90 -4.29
C LEU A 215 -9.37 18.35 -3.34
N LYS A 216 -8.79 19.22 -2.50
CA LYS A 216 -7.80 18.82 -1.50
C LYS A 216 -8.38 17.86 -0.46
N GLN A 217 -9.59 18.15 0.03
CA GLN A 217 -10.29 17.30 0.98
C GLN A 217 -10.59 15.92 0.38
N ALA A 218 -11.21 15.87 -0.80
CA ALA A 218 -11.53 14.61 -1.49
C ALA A 218 -10.28 13.77 -1.77
N LYS A 219 -9.14 14.41 -2.09
CA LYS A 219 -7.85 13.72 -2.21
C LYS A 219 -7.44 13.09 -0.89
N SER A 220 -7.46 13.86 0.20
CA SER A 220 -7.07 13.37 1.52
C SER A 220 -7.93 12.21 2.01
N GLU A 221 -9.24 12.24 1.73
CA GLU A 221 -10.17 11.16 2.06
C GLU A 221 -9.88 9.90 1.25
N ALA A 222 -9.61 10.05 -0.06
CA ALA A 222 -9.24 8.93 -0.93
C ALA A 222 -7.93 8.28 -0.47
N ASP A 223 -6.90 9.09 -0.18
CA ASP A 223 -5.60 8.64 0.30
C ASP A 223 -5.73 7.95 1.68
N ALA A 224 -6.48 8.53 2.62
CA ALA A 224 -6.73 7.93 3.93
C ALA A 224 -7.41 6.56 3.83
N ALA A 225 -8.41 6.42 2.95
CA ALA A 225 -9.05 5.15 2.71
C ALA A 225 -8.10 4.13 2.03
N ILE A 226 -7.20 4.57 1.15
CA ILE A 226 -6.18 3.69 0.54
C ILE A 226 -5.24 3.17 1.63
N MET A 227 -4.79 4.06 2.51
CA MET A 227 -3.91 3.71 3.63
C MET A 227 -4.55 2.73 4.61
N SER A 228 -5.84 2.89 4.92
CA SER A 228 -6.59 1.95 5.76
C SER A 228 -6.64 0.56 5.15
N ASP A 229 -6.90 0.44 3.84
CA ASP A 229 -6.92 -0.86 3.17
C ASP A 229 -5.51 -1.47 3.06
N ASP A 230 -4.47 -0.66 2.88
CA ASP A 230 -3.07 -1.12 2.94
C ASP A 230 -2.70 -1.69 4.32
N GLU A 231 -3.21 -1.07 5.40
CA GLU A 231 -3.03 -1.59 6.75
C GLU A 231 -3.73 -2.95 6.94
N LYS A 232 -4.97 -3.09 6.46
CA LYS A 232 -5.68 -4.38 6.48
C LYS A 232 -4.92 -5.46 5.73
N ILE A 233 -4.42 -5.14 4.52
CA ILE A 233 -3.61 -6.07 3.72
C ILE A 233 -2.35 -6.48 4.50
N ARG A 234 -1.62 -5.54 5.10
CA ARG A 234 -0.44 -5.84 5.92
C ARG A 234 -0.79 -6.76 7.08
N ASN A 235 -1.91 -6.52 7.76
CA ASN A 235 -2.35 -7.35 8.89
C ASN A 235 -2.69 -8.78 8.47
N ILE A 236 -3.38 -8.97 7.34
CA ILE A 236 -3.66 -10.30 6.80
C ILE A 236 -2.34 -10.99 6.45
N GLN A 237 -1.46 -10.34 5.71
CA GLN A 237 -0.16 -10.90 5.33
C GLN A 237 0.73 -11.23 6.54
N ALA A 238 0.69 -10.42 7.60
CA ALA A 238 1.41 -10.70 8.83
C ALA A 238 0.88 -11.97 9.51
N LYS A 239 -0.45 -12.13 9.60
CA LYS A 239 -1.08 -13.34 10.13
C LYS A 239 -0.70 -14.58 9.31
N THR A 240 -0.80 -14.50 7.98
CA THR A 240 -0.42 -15.61 7.11
C THR A 240 1.05 -16.01 7.29
N ARG A 241 1.97 -15.02 7.34
CA ARG A 241 3.41 -15.27 7.58
C ARG A 241 3.67 -15.88 8.96
N ALA A 242 2.99 -15.41 10.01
CA ALA A 242 3.16 -15.95 11.35
C ALA A 242 2.73 -17.43 11.42
N ARG A 243 1.59 -17.78 10.80
CA ARG A 243 1.13 -19.16 10.72
C ARG A 243 2.10 -20.05 9.94
N GLU A 244 2.63 -19.57 8.82
CA GLU A 244 3.60 -20.33 8.03
C GLU A 244 4.93 -20.53 8.79
N LEU A 245 5.41 -19.50 9.49
CA LEU A 245 6.60 -19.61 10.34
C LEU A 245 6.40 -20.62 11.47
N GLN A 246 5.20 -20.65 12.08
CA GLN A 246 4.88 -21.63 13.11
C GLN A 246 4.90 -23.06 12.55
N LYS A 247 4.33 -23.29 11.36
CA LYS A 247 4.40 -24.59 10.68
C LYS A 247 5.84 -25.00 10.37
N GLN A 248 6.67 -24.06 9.92
CA GLN A 248 8.09 -24.34 9.65
C GLN A 248 8.86 -24.68 10.93
N ARG A 249 8.62 -23.96 12.03
CA ARG A 249 9.22 -24.27 13.33
C ARG A 249 8.81 -25.64 13.85
N GLU A 250 7.54 -25.99 13.70
CA GLU A 250 7.02 -27.29 14.09
C GLU A 250 7.63 -28.42 13.26
N ARG A 251 7.70 -28.26 11.93
CA ARG A 251 8.38 -29.22 11.05
C ARG A 251 9.85 -29.39 11.43
N ALA A 252 10.56 -28.29 11.66
CA ALA A 252 11.95 -28.33 12.08
C ALA A 252 12.13 -28.98 13.46
N ARG A 253 11.18 -28.80 14.39
CA ARG A 253 11.19 -29.48 15.70
C ARG A 253 11.06 -30.99 15.52
N VAL A 254 10.04 -31.43 14.78
CA VAL A 254 9.80 -32.85 14.50
C VAL A 254 10.98 -33.49 13.75
N GLU A 255 11.59 -32.78 12.80
CA GLU A 255 12.80 -33.25 12.11
C GLU A 255 13.99 -33.39 13.05
N ARG A 256 14.21 -32.42 13.96
CA ARG A 256 15.28 -32.51 14.97
C ARG A 256 15.07 -33.70 15.90
N GLU A 257 13.86 -33.88 16.41
CA GLU A 257 13.51 -35.03 17.27
C GLU A 257 13.76 -36.36 16.53
N LYS A 258 13.37 -36.46 15.26
CA LYS A 258 13.68 -37.64 14.41
C LYS A 258 15.18 -37.86 14.25
N MET A 259 15.95 -36.81 14.01
CA MET A 259 17.41 -36.92 13.86
C MET A 259 18.09 -37.32 15.17
N GLU A 260 17.62 -36.81 16.30
CA GLU A 260 18.11 -37.19 17.63
C GLU A 260 17.79 -38.65 17.96
N GLU A 261 16.59 -39.12 17.62
CA GLU A 261 16.19 -40.52 17.80
C GLU A 261 17.03 -41.46 16.93
N ILE A 262 17.27 -41.12 15.65
CA ILE A 262 18.19 -41.87 14.78
C ILE A 262 19.59 -41.94 15.39
N ARG A 263 20.11 -40.81 15.90
CA ARG A 263 21.43 -40.77 16.54
C ARG A 263 21.46 -41.62 17.80
N ARG A 264 20.38 -41.65 18.59
CA ARG A 264 20.25 -42.48 19.79
C ARG A 264 20.25 -43.96 19.44
N GLN A 265 19.48 -44.36 18.42
CA GLN A 265 19.45 -45.74 17.93
C GLN A 265 20.82 -46.20 17.42
N GLN A 266 21.53 -45.33 16.68
CA GLN A 266 22.89 -45.62 16.24
C GLN A 266 23.85 -45.81 17.43
N GLN A 267 23.73 -44.98 18.47
CA GLN A 267 24.54 -45.10 19.68
C GLN A 267 24.23 -46.39 20.43
N GLU A 268 22.95 -46.72 20.62
CA GLU A 268 22.51 -47.98 21.26
C GLU A 268 23.02 -49.20 20.48
N GLN A 269 22.97 -49.17 19.15
CA GLN A 269 23.53 -50.24 18.30
C GLN A 269 25.04 -50.36 18.44
N ARG A 270 25.78 -49.24 18.50
CA ARG A 270 27.23 -49.24 18.73
C ARG A 270 27.58 -49.87 20.06
N VAL A 271 26.92 -49.45 21.14
CA VAL A 271 27.14 -50.00 22.49
C VAL A 271 26.81 -51.49 22.54
N LYS A 272 25.72 -51.94 21.90
CA LYS A 272 25.39 -53.38 21.79
C LYS A 272 26.49 -54.16 21.06
N CYS A 273 26.95 -53.67 19.91
CA CYS A 273 28.04 -54.29 19.15
C CYS A 273 29.33 -54.38 19.98
N GLU A 274 29.70 -53.32 20.71
CA GLU A 274 30.85 -53.31 21.61
C GLU A 274 30.71 -54.33 22.75
N GLN A 275 29.53 -54.45 23.36
CA GLN A 275 29.23 -55.44 24.40
C GLN A 275 29.34 -56.87 23.88
N GLU A 276 28.78 -57.15 22.69
CA GLU A 276 28.86 -58.46 22.04
C GLU A 276 30.32 -58.84 21.73
N VAL A 277 31.11 -57.92 21.15
CA VAL A 277 32.54 -58.12 20.91
C VAL A 277 33.29 -58.39 22.22
N ALA A 278 33.03 -57.61 23.27
CA ALA A 278 33.66 -57.82 24.57
C ALA A 278 33.28 -59.18 25.19
N GLU A 279 32.04 -59.64 25.03
CA GLU A 279 31.61 -60.95 25.51
C GLU A 279 32.30 -62.10 24.74
N VAL A 280 32.42 -61.98 23.42
CA VAL A 280 33.18 -62.93 22.58
C VAL A 280 34.64 -63.00 23.04
N LEU A 281 35.28 -61.85 23.26
CA LEU A 281 36.65 -61.78 23.78
C LEU A 281 36.78 -62.45 25.16
N ARG A 282 35.85 -62.18 26.09
CA ARG A 282 35.83 -62.85 27.41
C ARG A 282 35.70 -64.36 27.30
N LYS A 283 34.85 -64.87 26.38
CA LYS A 283 34.70 -66.32 26.14
C LYS A 283 35.99 -66.92 25.59
N GLN A 284 36.66 -66.25 24.65
CA GLN A 284 37.95 -66.69 24.13
C GLN A 284 39.03 -66.74 25.22
N MET A 285 39.11 -65.71 26.08
CA MET A 285 40.07 -65.70 27.20
C MET A 285 39.87 -66.88 28.16
N ARG A 286 38.62 -67.17 28.56
CA ARG A 286 38.30 -68.34 29.40
C ARG A 286 38.71 -69.67 28.75
N ASN A 287 38.53 -69.80 27.43
CA ASN A 287 38.94 -71.01 26.71
C ASN A 287 40.47 -71.17 26.65
N ILE A 288 41.22 -70.07 26.54
CA ILE A 288 42.68 -70.07 26.56
C ILE A 288 43.20 -70.46 27.96
N GLU A 289 42.62 -69.90 29.02
CA GLU A 289 42.95 -70.24 30.42
C GLU A 289 42.66 -71.72 30.74
N GLY A 290 41.60 -72.30 30.18
CA GLY A 290 41.25 -73.72 30.36
C GLY A 290 42.12 -74.72 29.56
N THR A 291 42.92 -74.27 28.60
CA THR A 291 43.68 -75.16 27.68
C THR A 291 45.20 -75.00 27.74
N ALA A 292 45.74 -74.09 28.56
CA ALA A 292 47.17 -73.76 28.57
C ALA A 292 47.91 -74.17 29.85
N LYS A 293 49.03 -74.89 29.71
CA LYS A 293 50.09 -74.97 30.73
C LYS A 293 50.74 -73.59 30.92
N PRO A 294 51.17 -73.24 32.15
CA PRO A 294 51.46 -71.85 32.56
C PRO A 294 52.50 -71.10 31.71
N GLU A 295 53.47 -71.78 31.08
CA GLU A 295 54.50 -71.13 30.26
C GLU A 295 54.01 -70.61 28.89
N ARG A 296 52.80 -70.99 28.41
CA ARG A 296 52.28 -70.56 27.10
C ARG A 296 51.42 -69.29 27.15
N ILE A 297 51.00 -68.86 28.34
CA ILE A 297 50.01 -67.80 28.54
C ILE A 297 50.61 -66.40 28.28
N GLU A 298 51.89 -66.18 28.61
CA GLU A 298 52.54 -64.85 28.48
C GLU A 298 52.79 -64.40 27.04
N ARG A 299 53.03 -65.33 26.09
CA ARG A 299 53.26 -64.97 24.67
C ARG A 299 51.96 -64.70 23.91
N THR A 300 50.84 -65.28 24.34
CA THR A 300 49.55 -65.14 23.66
C THR A 300 48.82 -63.85 24.06
N THR A 301 48.95 -63.42 25.31
CA THR A 301 48.37 -62.14 25.79
C THR A 301 49.04 -60.93 25.13
N HIS A 302 50.35 -60.97 24.88
CA HIS A 302 51.07 -59.88 24.20
C HIS A 302 50.64 -59.69 22.73
N ASN A 303 50.31 -60.77 22.01
CA ASN A 303 49.84 -60.70 20.61
C ASN A 303 48.37 -60.26 20.49
N LEU A 304 47.52 -60.55 21.49
CA LEU A 304 46.11 -60.16 21.47
C LEU A 304 45.91 -58.66 21.77
N VAL A 305 46.73 -58.08 22.65
CA VAL A 305 46.70 -56.63 22.94
C VAL A 305 47.15 -55.82 21.72
N GLN A 306 48.10 -56.32 20.94
CA GLN A 306 48.59 -55.66 19.72
C GLN A 306 47.59 -55.68 18.55
N THR A 307 46.70 -56.67 18.50
CA THR A 307 45.69 -56.80 17.43
C THR A 307 44.40 -56.02 17.71
N LEU A 308 44.12 -55.69 18.97
CA LEU A 308 42.97 -54.84 19.36
C LEU A 308 43.28 -53.34 19.30
N THR A 309 44.56 -52.94 19.26
CA THR A 309 44.99 -51.59 18.90
C THR A 309 45.24 -51.49 17.40
N GLY A 310 44.18 -51.54 16.60
CA GLY A 310 44.23 -51.11 15.20
C GLY A 310 44.62 -49.62 15.09
N PRO A 311 45.08 -49.14 13.91
CA PRO A 311 45.59 -47.79 13.76
C PRO A 311 44.54 -46.77 14.23
N SER A 312 44.97 -45.88 15.13
CA SER A 312 44.21 -44.76 15.66
C SER A 312 43.59 -43.96 14.50
N ILE A 313 42.30 -44.20 14.21
CA ILE A 313 41.52 -43.31 13.36
C ILE A 313 41.19 -42.11 14.25
N HIS A 314 42.05 -41.09 14.15
CA HIS A 314 41.76 -39.78 14.70
C HIS A 314 40.36 -39.34 14.23
N PRO A 315 39.50 -38.81 15.13
CA PRO A 315 38.31 -38.13 14.68
C PRO A 315 38.77 -36.96 13.80
N VAL A 316 38.26 -36.91 12.56
CA VAL A 316 38.37 -35.73 11.71
C VAL A 316 37.67 -34.60 12.44
N ALA A 317 38.44 -33.81 13.18
CA ALA A 317 38.01 -32.55 13.71
C ALA A 317 37.69 -31.66 12.50
N THR A 318 36.39 -31.53 12.19
CA THR A 318 35.91 -30.42 11.38
C THR A 318 36.13 -29.18 12.24
N THR A 319 37.20 -28.46 11.92
CA THR A 319 37.57 -27.19 12.51
C THR A 319 36.47 -26.17 12.23
N ALA A 320 35.57 -25.98 13.19
CA ALA A 320 34.85 -24.73 13.34
C ALA A 320 35.83 -23.73 14.00
N PRO A 321 36.07 -22.53 13.44
CA PRO A 321 36.95 -21.56 14.08
C PRO A 321 36.22 -20.95 15.29
N VAL A 322 36.67 -21.34 16.48
CA VAL A 322 36.42 -20.60 17.73
C VAL A 322 37.57 -19.61 17.89
N ALA A 323 37.25 -18.31 17.85
CA ALA A 323 38.20 -17.23 18.10
C ALA A 323 38.44 -17.10 19.60
N THR A 324 39.67 -17.34 20.05
CA THR A 324 40.12 -17.04 21.42
C THR A 324 40.82 -15.69 21.42
N SER A 325 40.26 -14.73 22.16
CA SER A 325 40.84 -13.39 22.33
C SER A 325 41.92 -13.41 23.42
N ALA A 326 43.17 -13.13 23.05
CA ALA A 326 44.19 -12.67 23.98
C ALA A 326 45.28 -11.88 23.24
N GLY A 327 45.55 -10.66 23.72
CA GLY A 327 46.79 -9.93 23.42
C GLY A 327 46.73 -8.99 22.21
N GLY A 328 46.73 -7.69 22.49
CA GLY A 328 46.74 -6.63 21.49
C GLY A 328 47.94 -6.70 20.53
N ARG A 329 47.64 -6.78 19.24
CA ARG A 329 48.32 -6.13 18.10
C ARG A 329 47.39 -6.33 16.90
N LYS A 330 46.99 -5.25 16.22
CA LYS A 330 46.05 -5.28 15.09
C LYS A 330 46.67 -6.07 13.92
N CYS A 331 46.30 -7.34 13.77
CA CYS A 331 46.65 -8.13 12.59
C CYS A 331 45.67 -7.81 11.45
N LYS A 332 46.22 -7.39 10.31
CA LYS A 332 45.48 -7.07 9.08
C LYS A 332 45.07 -8.39 8.41
N VAL A 333 43.83 -8.83 8.58
CA VAL A 333 43.31 -10.02 7.87
C VAL A 333 42.81 -9.58 6.50
N VAL A 334 43.53 -9.97 5.44
CA VAL A 334 43.09 -9.79 4.05
C VAL A 334 42.44 -11.09 3.58
N GLN A 335 41.11 -11.10 3.45
CA GLN A 335 40.40 -12.22 2.81
C GLN A 335 40.19 -11.93 1.32
N HIS A 336 40.73 -12.79 0.46
CA HIS A 336 40.47 -12.78 -0.97
C HIS A 336 39.32 -13.73 -1.31
N VAL A 337 38.12 -13.19 -1.56
CA VAL A 337 37.00 -13.97 -2.08
C VAL A 337 37.05 -13.95 -3.61
N HIS A 338 37.20 -15.12 -4.23
CA HIS A 338 37.15 -15.28 -5.69
C HIS A 338 35.76 -15.80 -6.08
N GLY A 339 34.98 -14.98 -6.78
CA GLY A 339 33.68 -15.39 -7.34
C GLY A 339 33.60 -15.08 -8.82
N VAL A 340 33.21 -16.07 -9.63
CA VAL A 340 32.91 -15.90 -11.06
C VAL A 340 31.40 -15.74 -11.21
N ALA A 341 30.93 -14.58 -11.64
CA ALA A 341 29.53 -14.37 -11.94
C ALA A 341 29.32 -14.18 -13.45
N ARG A 342 28.46 -14.99 -14.07
CA ARG A 342 27.99 -14.82 -15.46
C ARG A 342 26.66 -14.07 -15.40
N PHE A 343 26.59 -12.89 -16.03
CA PHE A 343 25.36 -12.09 -16.08
C PHE A 343 24.80 -12.04 -17.51
N GLY A 344 23.50 -12.32 -17.66
CA GLY A 344 22.76 -12.21 -18.91
C GLY A 344 22.32 -10.77 -19.24
N PRO A 345 21.75 -10.53 -20.43
CA PRO A 345 21.65 -9.22 -21.05
C PRO A 345 20.39 -8.46 -20.64
N THR A 346 20.21 -8.15 -19.35
CA THR A 346 19.27 -7.10 -18.94
C THR A 346 19.80 -6.36 -17.72
N CYS A 347 19.59 -5.05 -17.73
CA CYS A 347 20.14 -4.06 -16.81
C CYS A 347 19.94 -4.44 -15.32
N CYS A 348 21.02 -4.60 -14.56
CA CYS A 348 20.94 -4.87 -13.12
C CYS A 348 21.78 -3.87 -12.31
N SER A 349 21.13 -3.22 -11.34
CA SER A 349 21.81 -2.38 -10.35
C SER A 349 22.63 -3.24 -9.40
N VAL A 350 23.88 -2.84 -9.10
CA VAL A 350 24.63 -3.38 -7.97
C VAL A 350 24.06 -2.77 -6.68
N ARG A 351 22.87 -3.21 -6.30
CA ARG A 351 22.31 -2.95 -4.97
C ARG A 351 21.74 -4.26 -4.47
N ARG A 352 22.32 -4.72 -3.36
CA ARG A 352 21.90 -5.85 -2.52
C ARG A 352 22.62 -7.17 -2.81
N VAL A 353 23.85 -7.28 -2.31
CA VAL A 353 24.43 -8.57 -1.91
C VAL A 353 25.11 -8.38 -0.55
N VAL A 354 24.66 -9.21 0.42
CA VAL A 354 25.07 -9.34 1.83
C VAL A 354 24.70 -8.21 2.80
N MET A 355 23.84 -8.54 3.76
CA MET A 355 23.55 -7.71 4.94
C MET A 355 24.84 -7.42 5.72
N GLY A 356 25.18 -6.14 5.93
CA GLY A 356 26.10 -5.71 6.97
C GLY A 356 27.53 -5.29 6.58
N TRP A 357 27.93 -5.32 5.31
CA TRP A 357 29.35 -5.11 4.93
C TRP A 357 29.56 -3.94 3.92
N ARG A 358 30.63 -3.15 4.08
CA ARG A 358 30.89 -1.92 3.30
C ARG A 358 31.96 -2.16 2.21
N VAL A 359 31.55 -2.31 0.95
CA VAL A 359 32.45 -2.58 -0.20
C VAL A 359 33.24 -1.34 -0.62
N GLN A 360 34.57 -1.33 -0.52
CA GLN A 360 35.39 -0.14 -0.83
C GLN A 360 35.67 0.06 -2.33
N ASN A 361 36.17 -0.95 -3.05
CA ASN A 361 36.51 -0.84 -4.48
C ASN A 361 36.08 -2.09 -5.27
N VAL A 362 35.76 -1.91 -6.55
CA VAL A 362 35.50 -3.01 -7.50
C VAL A 362 36.46 -2.85 -8.67
N LYS A 363 37.33 -3.84 -8.89
CA LYS A 363 38.24 -3.89 -10.03
C LYS A 363 37.65 -4.79 -11.10
N LEU A 364 37.47 -4.27 -12.31
CA LEU A 364 36.95 -5.03 -13.45
C LEU A 364 38.12 -5.31 -14.40
N THR A 365 38.33 -6.58 -14.73
CA THR A 365 39.39 -7.01 -15.68
C THR A 365 38.76 -7.45 -16.99
N TYR A 366 39.24 -6.90 -18.12
CA TYR A 366 38.85 -7.30 -19.46
C TYR A 366 40.12 -7.63 -20.26
N GLY A 367 40.34 -8.91 -20.58
CA GLY A 367 41.58 -9.35 -21.22
C GLY A 367 42.82 -8.98 -20.40
N ARG A 368 43.85 -8.39 -21.03
CA ARG A 368 45.09 -7.93 -20.36
C ARG A 368 45.00 -6.54 -19.70
N GLY A 369 43.83 -5.89 -19.71
CA GLY A 369 43.63 -4.57 -19.11
C GLY A 369 42.75 -4.61 -17.86
N SER A 370 43.07 -3.80 -16.85
CA SER A 370 42.24 -3.61 -15.66
C SER A 370 41.72 -2.17 -15.57
N ILE A 371 40.44 -2.00 -15.25
CA ILE A 371 39.80 -0.70 -15.01
C ILE A 371 39.29 -0.67 -13.57
N GLU A 372 39.66 0.36 -12.82
CA GLU A 372 39.15 0.61 -11.47
C GLU A 372 37.95 1.56 -11.54
N VAL A 373 36.81 1.15 -10.97
CA VAL A 373 35.59 1.96 -10.98
C VAL A 373 35.30 2.45 -9.56
N PRO A 374 35.35 3.77 -9.29
CA PRO A 374 34.99 4.32 -7.99
C PRO A 374 33.47 4.26 -7.76
N ARG A 375 33.06 4.23 -6.48
CA ARG A 375 31.66 4.06 -6.04
C ARG A 375 30.67 4.96 -6.79
N GLY A 376 29.55 4.36 -7.22
CA GLY A 376 28.34 5.10 -7.61
C GLY A 376 28.11 5.35 -9.11
N ARG A 377 28.97 4.86 -10.02
CA ARG A 377 28.73 4.98 -11.48
C ARG A 377 28.12 3.72 -12.08
N PHE A 378 27.14 3.91 -12.97
CA PHE A 378 26.52 2.86 -13.78
C PHE A 378 27.32 2.63 -15.06
N LEU A 379 27.62 1.37 -15.39
CA LEU A 379 28.19 0.99 -16.68
C LEU A 379 27.04 0.64 -17.65
N ARG A 380 26.90 1.39 -18.74
CA ARG A 380 26.04 1.01 -19.88
C ARG A 380 26.93 0.39 -20.97
N GLY A 381 26.78 -0.90 -21.21
CA GLY A 381 27.43 -1.61 -22.32
C GLY A 381 26.42 -2.48 -23.07
N ARG A 382 26.43 -2.42 -24.40
CA ARG A 382 25.57 -3.24 -25.26
C ARG A 382 26.13 -4.67 -25.35
N GLY A 383 25.25 -5.63 -25.07
CA GLY A 383 25.35 -7.09 -25.20
C GLY A 383 26.65 -7.72 -25.72
N LEU A 384 27.45 -8.26 -24.79
CA LEU A 384 28.29 -9.46 -24.92
C LEU A 384 28.42 -10.12 -23.53
N PRO A 385 28.54 -11.45 -23.41
CA PRO A 385 28.70 -12.13 -22.11
C PRO A 385 30.09 -11.85 -21.53
N VAL A 386 30.16 -11.10 -20.43
CA VAL A 386 31.43 -10.72 -19.78
C VAL A 386 31.68 -11.63 -18.57
N GLN A 387 32.90 -12.14 -18.45
CA GLN A 387 33.39 -12.82 -17.25
C GLN A 387 33.95 -11.77 -16.29
N ILE A 388 33.25 -11.52 -15.18
CA ILE A 388 33.63 -10.48 -14.22
C ILE A 388 34.27 -11.13 -13.00
N THR A 389 35.53 -10.79 -12.74
CA THR A 389 36.23 -11.16 -11.50
C THR A 389 36.13 -9.98 -10.53
N ILE A 390 35.44 -10.17 -9.41
CA ILE A 390 35.30 -9.13 -8.38
C ILE A 390 36.30 -9.43 -7.27
N THR A 391 37.30 -8.58 -7.09
CA THR A 391 38.16 -8.59 -5.90
C THR A 391 37.63 -7.59 -4.89
N MET A 392 37.23 -8.08 -3.71
CA MET A 392 36.74 -7.24 -2.61
C MET A 392 37.85 -7.14 -1.55
N THR A 393 38.24 -5.91 -1.19
CA THR A 393 39.10 -5.66 -0.03
C THR A 393 38.23 -5.13 1.12
N THR A 394 38.36 -5.75 2.29
CA THR A 394 37.64 -5.35 3.51
C THR A 394 38.62 -4.72 4.49
N THR A 395 38.17 -3.66 5.17
CA THR A 395 38.82 -3.12 6.37
C THR A 395 37.76 -3.06 7.47
N GLU A 396 37.96 -3.79 8.56
CA GLU A 396 37.14 -3.64 9.78
C GLU A 396 37.59 -2.39 10.53
N HIS A 397 36.64 -1.62 11.06
CA HIS A 397 36.89 -0.41 11.84
C HIS A 397 36.87 -0.69 13.33
#